data_AF-A0A382LRE6-F1
#
_entry.id   AF-A0A382LRE6-F1
#
_cell.length_a   1.000
_cell.length_b   1.000
_cell.length_c   1.000
_cell.angle_alpha   90.00
_cell.angle_beta   90.00
_cell.angle_gamma   90.00
#
_symmetry.space_group_name_H-M   'P 1'
#
loop_
_entity.id
_entity.type
_entity.pdbx_description
1 polymer ?
#
loop_
_entity_poly.entity_id
_entity_poly.type
_entity_poly.pdbx_seq_one_letter_code
_entity_poly.pdbx_strand_id
1 'polypeptide(L)'
;MQTIGWLSILPPVVAIALAIKTREVYISLALFVWLGWTILNSWNPVVGLVEGVNTFLAAITSPGNARTLLFSALIGGIITLTQASGGMAGFIRWVEQRRLGQSRRTVRLFGIGTSMLLFLESNFGLLVAGAVSRPLFDRAKISREKLSYILDATCAPKQLLIPINAWGAYIVTLLAAQGVQEPNRVLISALSVNFYAILAIILVFFVGVTDWNIGPMREAERRVREEGKLLRDGAEPMMSSDVAMLAAKEGVPLRAVNMLLPIVAMVTTVPIVLWITGDGEILSGSGTDAVLWGVIVGILLGAAMYRAQGIMTLREVTDYTIKGIQGLTPVVIVLALAFAIAGTQQALGTGVWLAQVAQANVNP
;
A
#
# COMPACT_ATOMS: atom_id res chain seq x y z
N MET A 1 27.93 -2.73 -17.25
CA MET A 1 26.68 -2.95 -18.03
C MET A 1 26.56 -1.81 -19.03
N GLN A 2 26.32 -2.09 -20.31
CA GLN A 2 26.05 -1.05 -21.30
C GLN A 2 24.71 -0.39 -20.93
N THR A 3 24.69 0.92 -20.77
CA THR A 3 23.47 1.70 -20.50
C THR A 3 23.03 2.35 -21.81
N ILE A 4 21.72 2.45 -22.05
CA ILE A 4 21.15 3.10 -23.25
C ILE A 4 21.25 4.64 -23.15
N GLY A 5 22.07 5.15 -22.22
CA GLY A 5 22.20 6.57 -21.96
C GLY A 5 20.90 7.19 -21.42
N TRP A 6 20.72 8.48 -21.72
CA TRP A 6 19.57 9.27 -21.30
C TRP A 6 18.21 8.72 -21.77
N LEU A 7 18.20 7.89 -22.81
CA LEU A 7 16.99 7.23 -23.35
C LEU A 7 16.29 6.36 -22.30
N SER A 8 17.00 5.88 -21.27
CA SER A 8 16.41 5.11 -20.18
C SER A 8 15.44 5.91 -19.29
N ILE A 9 15.46 7.25 -19.37
CA ILE A 9 14.53 8.14 -18.65
C ILE A 9 13.29 8.48 -19.49
N LEU A 10 13.35 8.28 -20.80
CA LEU A 10 12.25 8.65 -21.69
C LEU A 10 10.93 7.96 -21.29
N PRO A 11 10.87 6.63 -21.01
CA PRO A 11 9.64 6.00 -20.58
C PRO A 11 9.05 6.57 -19.28
N PRO A 12 9.83 6.78 -18.18
CA PRO A 12 9.34 7.45 -16.99
C PRO A 12 8.73 8.83 -17.25
N VAL A 13 9.39 9.68 -18.03
CA VAL A 13 8.92 11.05 -18.31
C VAL A 13 7.62 11.03 -19.11
N VAL A 14 7.55 10.20 -20.14
CA VAL A 14 6.35 10.05 -20.97
C VAL A 14 5.18 9.54 -20.13
N ALA A 15 5.40 8.53 -19.29
CA ALA A 15 4.37 7.97 -18.43
C ALA A 15 3.82 9.00 -17.43
N ILE A 16 4.70 9.77 -16.77
CA ILE A 16 4.28 10.82 -15.83
C ILE A 16 3.52 11.93 -16.55
N ALA A 17 4.02 12.40 -17.70
CA ALA A 17 3.36 13.45 -18.48
C ALA A 17 1.96 13.02 -18.95
N LEU A 18 1.82 11.78 -19.43
CA LEU A 18 0.53 11.23 -19.83
C LEU A 18 -0.40 11.03 -18.64
N ALA A 19 0.08 10.52 -17.51
CA ALA A 19 -0.76 10.32 -16.33
C ALA A 19 -1.35 11.64 -15.83
N ILE A 20 -0.55 12.72 -15.85
CA ILE A 20 -1.01 14.07 -15.47
C ILE A 20 -2.00 14.63 -16.49
N LYS A 21 -1.72 14.50 -17.79
CA LYS A 21 -2.55 15.10 -18.86
C LYS A 21 -3.88 14.35 -19.08
N THR A 22 -3.82 13.03 -19.13
CA THR A 22 -4.97 12.17 -19.46
C THR A 22 -5.77 11.77 -18.24
N ARG A 23 -5.16 11.82 -17.03
CA ARG A 23 -5.69 11.21 -15.80
C ARG A 23 -5.89 9.69 -15.91
N GLU A 24 -5.36 9.06 -16.96
CA GLU A 24 -5.43 7.62 -17.22
C GLU A 24 -4.14 6.93 -16.77
N VAL A 25 -4.14 6.44 -15.53
CA VAL A 25 -2.96 5.80 -14.93
C VAL A 25 -2.63 4.50 -15.64
N TYR A 26 -3.62 3.65 -15.94
CA TYR A 26 -3.40 2.32 -16.53
C TYR A 26 -2.68 2.40 -17.89
N ILE A 27 -3.19 3.27 -18.77
CA ILE A 27 -2.60 3.46 -20.11
C ILE A 27 -1.19 4.02 -19.99
N SER A 28 -0.98 4.97 -19.08
CA SER A 28 0.33 5.59 -18.87
C SER A 28 1.38 4.58 -18.40
N LEU A 29 1.02 3.68 -17.48
CA LEU A 29 1.91 2.60 -17.00
C LEU A 29 2.13 1.51 -18.06
N ALA A 30 1.10 1.14 -18.83
CA ALA A 30 1.25 0.19 -19.93
C ALA A 30 2.17 0.75 -21.04
N LEU A 31 2.01 2.04 -21.36
CA LEU A 31 2.85 2.71 -22.35
C LEU A 31 4.30 2.82 -21.90
N PHE A 32 4.55 2.99 -20.59
CA PHE A 32 5.91 2.92 -20.04
C PHE A 32 6.58 1.60 -20.44
N VAL A 33 5.92 0.48 -20.17
CA VAL A 33 6.47 -0.86 -20.40
C VAL A 33 6.70 -1.08 -21.89
N TRP A 34 5.69 -0.77 -22.71
CA TRP A 34 5.79 -0.87 -24.15
C TRP A 34 6.91 -0.01 -24.74
N LEU A 35 7.01 1.26 -24.32
CA LEU A 35 8.03 2.18 -24.83
C LEU A 35 9.44 1.74 -24.39
N GLY A 36 9.60 1.30 -23.13
CA GLY A 36 10.87 0.78 -22.64
C GLY A 36 11.37 -0.41 -23.46
N TRP A 37 10.51 -1.37 -23.73
CA TRP A 37 10.86 -2.54 -24.56
C TRP A 37 11.00 -2.21 -26.05
N THR A 38 10.29 -1.20 -26.55
CA THR A 38 10.49 -0.69 -27.92
C THR A 38 11.88 -0.07 -28.08
N ILE A 39 12.34 0.71 -27.10
CA ILE A 39 13.70 1.28 -27.08
C ILE A 39 14.76 0.17 -27.05
N LEU A 40 14.56 -0.85 -26.20
CA LEU A 40 15.48 -2.00 -26.09
C LEU A 40 15.58 -2.80 -27.38
N ASN A 41 14.49 -2.90 -28.15
CA ASN A 41 14.43 -3.66 -29.40
C ASN A 41 14.63 -2.77 -30.64
N SER A 42 15.60 -1.85 -30.57
CA SER A 42 15.99 -0.98 -31.71
C SER A 42 14.82 -0.21 -32.33
N TRP A 43 13.90 0.30 -31.50
CA TRP A 43 12.69 1.01 -31.91
C TRP A 43 11.67 0.18 -32.70
N ASN A 44 11.69 -1.15 -32.57
CA ASN A 44 10.66 -2.02 -33.14
C ASN A 44 9.43 -2.09 -32.21
N PRO A 45 8.29 -1.46 -32.56
CA PRO A 45 7.13 -1.38 -31.67
C PRO A 45 6.39 -2.72 -31.50
N VAL A 46 6.47 -3.61 -32.49
CA VAL A 46 5.79 -4.92 -32.45
C VAL A 46 6.53 -5.85 -31.50
N VAL A 47 7.85 -5.93 -31.64
CA VAL A 47 8.69 -6.71 -30.72
C VAL A 47 8.65 -6.10 -29.32
N GLY A 48 8.68 -4.76 -29.21
CA GLY A 48 8.51 -4.06 -27.93
C GLY A 48 7.20 -4.40 -27.22
N LEU A 49 6.10 -4.60 -27.95
CA LEU A 49 4.83 -5.06 -27.38
C LEU A 49 4.91 -6.49 -26.87
N VAL A 50 5.46 -7.41 -27.67
CA VAL A 50 5.61 -8.82 -27.28
C VAL A 50 6.48 -8.94 -26.02
N GLU A 51 7.64 -8.30 -26.01
CA GLU A 51 8.55 -8.31 -24.85
C GLU A 51 7.96 -7.58 -23.63
N GLY A 52 7.21 -6.51 -23.86
CA GLY A 52 6.47 -5.82 -22.80
C GLY A 52 5.43 -6.72 -22.14
N VAL A 53 4.66 -7.48 -22.93
CA VAL A 53 3.70 -8.46 -22.42
C VAL A 53 4.41 -9.60 -21.70
N ASN A 54 5.49 -10.14 -22.25
CA ASN A 54 6.30 -11.18 -21.60
C ASN A 54 6.85 -10.71 -20.24
N THR A 55 7.31 -9.47 -20.18
CA THR A 55 7.79 -8.85 -18.93
C THR A 55 6.68 -8.68 -17.92
N PHE A 56 5.50 -8.25 -18.36
CA PHE A 56 4.32 -8.18 -17.50
C PHE A 56 3.95 -9.56 -16.95
N LEU A 57 3.91 -10.59 -17.80
CA LEU A 57 3.63 -11.96 -17.39
C LEU A 57 4.67 -12.47 -16.38
N ALA A 58 5.96 -12.32 -16.68
CA ALA A 58 7.04 -12.70 -15.77
C ALA A 58 6.94 -11.97 -14.42
N ALA A 59 6.58 -10.69 -14.44
CA ALA A 59 6.42 -9.89 -13.25
C ALA A 59 5.27 -10.39 -12.37
N ILE A 60 4.11 -10.77 -12.93
CA ILE A 60 2.97 -11.26 -12.14
C ILE A 60 3.11 -12.73 -11.73
N THR A 61 3.87 -13.55 -12.46
CA THR A 61 4.09 -14.96 -12.14
C THR A 61 5.24 -15.18 -11.15
N SER A 62 6.08 -14.16 -10.91
CA SER A 62 7.13 -14.25 -9.89
C SER A 62 6.51 -14.53 -8.52
N PRO A 63 6.96 -15.56 -7.76
CA PRO A 63 6.30 -15.99 -6.52
C PRO A 63 6.06 -14.87 -5.51
N GLY A 64 7.03 -13.96 -5.31
CA GLY A 64 6.88 -12.82 -4.38
C GLY A 64 5.84 -11.79 -4.85
N ASN A 65 5.84 -11.47 -6.14
CA ASN A 65 4.88 -10.54 -6.73
C ASN A 65 3.48 -11.14 -6.75
N ALA A 66 3.34 -12.42 -7.13
CA ALA A 66 2.09 -13.15 -7.14
C ALA A 66 1.43 -13.18 -5.76
N ARG A 67 2.21 -13.47 -4.70
CA ARG A 67 1.74 -13.37 -3.31
C ARG A 67 1.28 -11.96 -2.97
N THR A 68 2.02 -10.94 -3.42
CA THR A 68 1.68 -9.53 -3.20
C THR A 68 0.35 -9.14 -3.85
N LEU A 69 0.14 -9.54 -5.10
CA LEU A 69 -1.12 -9.33 -5.82
C LEU A 69 -2.27 -10.06 -5.13
N LEU A 70 -2.05 -11.32 -4.70
CA LEU A 70 -3.07 -12.15 -4.07
C LEU A 70 -3.51 -11.58 -2.71
N PHE A 71 -2.58 -11.23 -1.81
CA PHE A 71 -2.99 -10.65 -0.53
C PHE A 71 -3.65 -9.28 -0.72
N SER A 72 -3.17 -8.48 -1.68
CA SER A 72 -3.77 -7.16 -1.98
C SER A 72 -5.22 -7.31 -2.41
N ALA A 73 -5.54 -8.34 -3.22
CA ALA A 73 -6.89 -8.68 -3.59
C ALA A 73 -7.72 -9.18 -2.38
N LEU A 74 -7.16 -10.09 -1.58
CA LEU A 74 -7.84 -10.69 -0.43
C LEU A 74 -8.15 -9.68 0.69
N ILE A 75 -7.39 -8.59 0.82
CA ILE A 75 -7.75 -7.49 1.72
C ILE A 75 -9.11 -6.88 1.34
N GLY A 76 -9.49 -6.92 0.08
CA GLY A 76 -10.84 -6.55 -0.33
C GLY A 76 -11.88 -7.43 0.36
N GLY A 77 -11.62 -8.74 0.42
CA GLY A 77 -12.48 -9.72 1.07
C GLY A 77 -12.60 -9.52 2.58
N ILE A 78 -11.50 -9.25 3.30
CA ILE A 78 -11.58 -8.96 4.74
C ILE A 78 -12.37 -7.67 5.00
N ILE A 79 -12.22 -6.66 4.14
CA ILE A 79 -12.96 -5.40 4.23
C ILE A 79 -14.46 -5.67 4.04
N THR A 80 -14.90 -6.34 2.98
CA THR A 80 -16.33 -6.61 2.75
C THR A 80 -16.94 -7.50 3.84
N LEU A 81 -16.22 -8.52 4.30
CA LEU A 81 -16.67 -9.39 5.39
C LEU A 81 -16.87 -8.64 6.71
N THR A 82 -15.93 -7.77 7.08
CA THR A 82 -16.03 -6.97 8.31
C THR A 82 -17.10 -5.88 8.22
N GLN A 83 -17.41 -5.38 7.03
CA GLN A 83 -18.55 -4.50 6.79
C GLN A 83 -19.88 -5.25 6.89
N ALA A 84 -20.03 -6.34 6.14
CA ALA A 84 -21.25 -7.14 6.08
C ALA A 84 -21.64 -7.75 7.44
N SER A 85 -20.65 -8.10 8.27
CA SER A 85 -20.88 -8.66 9.61
C SER A 85 -21.31 -7.64 10.67
N GLY A 86 -21.48 -6.36 10.29
CA GLY A 86 -21.75 -5.27 11.22
C GLY A 86 -20.53 -4.88 12.07
N GLY A 87 -19.35 -5.43 11.77
CA GLY A 87 -18.11 -5.16 12.49
C GLY A 87 -17.67 -3.71 12.38
N MET A 88 -17.64 -3.16 11.16
CA MET A 88 -17.27 -1.76 10.91
C MET A 88 -18.22 -0.79 11.60
N ALA A 89 -19.54 -0.98 11.46
CA ALA A 89 -20.55 -0.16 12.14
C ALA A 89 -20.46 -0.28 13.68
N GLY A 90 -20.22 -1.49 14.19
CA GLY A 90 -19.96 -1.73 15.62
C GLY A 90 -18.69 -1.04 16.12
N PHE A 91 -17.63 -0.99 15.31
CA PHE A 91 -16.40 -0.27 15.63
C PHE A 91 -16.62 1.24 15.70
N ILE A 92 -17.33 1.82 14.72
CA ILE A 92 -17.71 3.24 14.76
C ILE A 92 -18.49 3.54 16.04
N ARG A 93 -19.52 2.75 16.36
CA ARG A 93 -20.32 2.92 17.59
C ARG A 93 -19.48 2.83 18.86
N TRP A 94 -18.55 1.88 18.92
CA TRP A 94 -17.64 1.72 20.06
C TRP A 94 -16.72 2.93 20.24
N VAL A 95 -16.18 3.46 19.14
CA VAL A 95 -15.35 4.69 19.15
C VAL A 95 -16.18 5.89 19.61
N GLU A 96 -17.42 6.03 19.13
CA GLU A 96 -18.34 7.10 19.55
C GLU A 96 -18.63 7.05 21.04
N GLN A 97 -18.94 5.87 21.57
CA GLN A 97 -19.19 5.66 23.00
C GLN A 97 -17.98 6.04 23.85
N ARG A 98 -16.76 5.79 23.35
CA ARG A 98 -15.51 6.16 24.03
C ARG A 98 -15.03 7.58 23.73
N ARG A 99 -15.79 8.38 22.98
CA ARG A 99 -15.44 9.75 22.53
C ARG A 99 -14.12 9.85 21.75
N LEU A 100 -13.61 8.72 21.23
CA LEU A 100 -12.34 8.65 20.51
C LEU A 100 -12.40 9.34 19.13
N GLY A 101 -13.61 9.53 18.59
CA GLY A 101 -13.87 10.19 17.30
C GLY A 101 -14.29 11.66 17.38
N GLN A 102 -14.38 12.27 18.58
CA GLN A 102 -14.88 13.64 18.73
C GLN A 102 -13.82 14.69 18.35
N SER A 103 -12.54 14.39 18.55
CA SER A 103 -11.44 15.28 18.20
C SER A 103 -10.81 14.85 16.88
N ARG A 104 -10.85 15.74 15.88
CA ARG A 104 -10.12 15.56 14.61
C ARG A 104 -8.64 15.30 14.83
N ARG A 105 -8.05 15.88 15.89
CA ARG A 105 -6.64 15.65 16.24
C ARG A 105 -6.43 14.20 16.69
N THR A 106 -7.29 13.68 17.55
CA THR A 106 -7.21 12.27 17.99
C THR A 106 -7.35 11.31 16.81
N VAL A 107 -8.28 11.58 15.88
CA VAL A 107 -8.47 10.73 14.69
C VAL A 107 -7.24 10.74 13.77
N ARG A 108 -6.61 11.90 13.55
CA ARG A 108 -5.37 11.99 12.76
C ARG A 108 -4.21 11.27 13.45
N LEU A 109 -4.03 11.47 14.76
CA LEU A 109 -3.01 10.78 15.55
C LEU A 109 -3.25 9.27 15.62
N PHE A 110 -4.51 8.84 15.65
CA PHE A 110 -4.87 7.43 15.54
C PHE A 110 -4.46 6.86 14.19
N GLY A 111 -4.72 7.58 13.09
CA GLY A 111 -4.27 7.18 11.75
C GLY A 111 -2.75 7.01 11.67
N ILE A 112 -2.01 7.99 12.20
CA ILE A 112 -0.53 7.95 12.30
C ILE A 112 -0.06 6.78 13.18
N GLY A 113 -0.65 6.59 14.36
CA GLY A 113 -0.26 5.52 15.26
C GLY A 113 -0.54 4.13 14.67
N THR A 114 -1.71 3.96 14.05
CA THR A 114 -2.09 2.71 13.37
C THR A 114 -1.13 2.40 12.23
N SER A 115 -0.82 3.38 11.38
CA SER A 115 0.11 3.16 10.28
C SER A 115 1.53 2.91 10.80
N MET A 116 2.00 3.64 11.80
CA MET A 116 3.34 3.44 12.39
C MET A 116 3.52 2.04 13.00
N LEU A 117 2.47 1.50 13.63
CA LEU A 117 2.50 0.16 14.23
C LEU A 117 2.65 -0.97 13.19
N LEU A 118 2.14 -0.76 11.97
CA LEU A 118 2.18 -1.75 10.89
C LEU A 118 3.42 -1.58 10.02
N PHE A 119 4.61 -1.86 10.56
CA PHE A 119 5.92 -1.59 9.91
C PHE A 119 6.57 -2.77 9.19
N LEU A 120 5.97 -3.96 9.27
CA LEU A 120 6.57 -5.18 8.71
C LEU A 120 6.58 -5.20 7.17
N GLU A 121 5.55 -4.64 6.51
CA GLU A 121 5.46 -4.60 5.05
C GLU A 121 4.66 -3.36 4.57
N SER A 122 5.13 -2.73 3.48
CA SER A 122 4.59 -1.50 2.89
C SER A 122 3.12 -1.53 2.53
N ASN A 123 2.77 -2.47 1.65
CA ASN A 123 1.46 -2.52 1.00
C ASN A 123 0.41 -2.94 2.02
N PHE A 124 0.75 -3.91 2.87
CA PHE A 124 -0.01 -4.33 4.03
C PHE A 124 -0.31 -3.16 4.97
N GLY A 125 0.72 -2.43 5.39
CA GLY A 125 0.55 -1.30 6.31
C GLY A 125 -0.41 -0.26 5.75
N LEU A 126 -0.29 0.09 4.47
CA LEU A 126 -1.14 1.08 3.80
C LEU A 126 -2.60 0.61 3.68
N LEU A 127 -2.82 -0.64 3.26
CA LEU A 127 -4.15 -1.18 3.04
C LEU A 127 -4.89 -1.41 4.37
N VAL A 128 -4.22 -1.95 5.38
CA VAL A 128 -4.82 -2.25 6.69
C VAL A 128 -5.04 -0.98 7.50
N ALA A 129 -4.04 -0.10 7.60
CA ALA A 129 -4.22 1.18 8.29
C ALA A 129 -5.30 2.03 7.60
N GLY A 130 -5.39 1.96 6.26
CA GLY A 130 -6.46 2.55 5.48
C GLY A 130 -7.84 2.00 5.82
N ALA A 131 -8.00 0.68 5.86
CA ALA A 131 -9.25 0.03 6.21
C ALA A 131 -9.71 0.35 7.64
N VAL A 132 -8.77 0.39 8.60
CA VAL A 132 -9.06 0.66 10.01
C VAL A 132 -9.35 2.15 10.25
N SER A 133 -8.61 3.05 9.62
CA SER A 133 -8.70 4.49 9.89
C SER A 133 -9.79 5.19 9.09
N ARG A 134 -10.13 4.71 7.89
CA ARG A 134 -11.10 5.37 6.99
C ARG A 134 -12.45 5.66 7.66
N PRO A 135 -13.10 4.72 8.37
CA PRO A 135 -14.39 4.99 9.01
C PRO A 135 -14.32 6.13 10.04
N LEU A 136 -13.18 6.26 10.73
CA LEU A 136 -12.97 7.30 11.73
C LEU A 136 -12.75 8.67 11.10
N PHE A 137 -12.02 8.72 9.99
CA PHE A 137 -11.81 9.94 9.22
C PHE A 137 -13.10 10.45 8.58
N ASP A 138 -13.85 9.55 7.95
CA ASP A 138 -15.16 9.86 7.34
C ASP A 138 -16.11 10.40 8.44
N ARG A 139 -16.15 9.78 9.61
CA ARG A 139 -16.97 10.23 10.75
C ARG A 139 -16.55 11.57 11.33
N ALA A 140 -15.24 11.83 11.41
CA ALA A 140 -14.67 13.07 11.91
C ALA A 140 -14.69 14.22 10.88
N LYS A 141 -15.28 13.99 9.69
CA LYS A 141 -15.34 14.96 8.59
C LYS A 141 -13.94 15.47 8.22
N ILE A 142 -13.03 14.53 8.03
CA ILE A 142 -11.69 14.77 7.51
C ILE A 142 -11.64 14.23 6.06
N SER A 143 -11.01 14.98 5.16
CA SER A 143 -10.88 14.58 3.76
C SER A 143 -10.16 13.24 3.59
N ARG A 144 -10.59 12.47 2.58
CA ARG A 144 -9.92 11.21 2.22
C ARG A 144 -8.52 11.47 1.65
N GLU A 145 -8.31 12.63 1.04
CA GLU A 145 -7.01 13.13 0.60
C GLU A 145 -6.04 13.27 1.78
N LYS A 146 -6.49 13.83 2.92
CA LYS A 146 -5.65 13.91 4.12
C LYS A 146 -5.36 12.55 4.72
N LEU A 147 -6.34 11.64 4.72
CA LEU A 147 -6.11 10.26 5.13
C LEU A 147 -5.01 9.61 4.27
N SER A 148 -5.14 9.70 2.94
CA SER A 148 -4.14 9.19 1.99
C SER A 148 -2.76 9.77 2.25
N TYR A 149 -2.65 11.09 2.45
CA TYR A 149 -1.39 11.75 2.80
C TYR A 149 -0.80 11.20 4.11
N ILE A 150 -1.61 11.09 5.17
CA ILE A 150 -1.14 10.59 6.46
C ILE A 150 -0.61 9.16 6.34
N LEU A 151 -1.36 8.29 5.65
CA LEU A 151 -0.97 6.89 5.48
C LEU A 151 0.28 6.75 4.62
N ASP A 152 0.39 7.51 3.53
CA ASP A 152 1.55 7.46 2.64
C ASP A 152 2.82 8.00 3.32
N ALA A 153 2.73 9.17 3.95
CA ALA A 153 3.83 9.85 4.64
C ALA A 153 4.30 9.13 5.91
N THR A 154 3.54 8.14 6.39
CA THR A 154 3.97 7.27 7.49
C THR A 154 4.42 5.91 6.97
N CYS A 155 3.65 5.26 6.09
CA CYS A 155 3.92 3.90 5.67
C CYS A 155 5.24 3.77 4.90
N ALA A 156 5.50 4.61 3.90
CA ALA A 156 6.73 4.50 3.12
C ALA A 156 7.98 4.96 3.92
N PRO A 157 8.01 6.17 4.52
CA PRO A 157 9.18 6.65 5.26
C PRO A 157 9.62 5.76 6.43
N LYS A 158 8.66 5.24 7.23
CA LYS A 158 9.01 4.46 8.42
C LYS A 158 9.75 3.16 8.09
N GLN A 159 9.51 2.57 6.93
CA GLN A 159 10.15 1.32 6.54
C GLN A 159 11.65 1.49 6.32
N LEU A 160 12.08 2.67 5.88
CA LEU A 160 13.49 3.00 5.75
C LEU A 160 14.12 3.32 7.11
N LEU A 161 13.37 3.92 8.04
CA LEU A 161 13.88 4.31 9.37
C LEU A 161 13.93 3.16 10.38
N ILE A 162 13.07 2.16 10.22
CA ILE A 162 13.04 0.95 11.04
C ILE A 162 13.50 -0.20 10.15
N PRO A 163 14.82 -0.44 10.00
CA PRO A 163 15.37 -1.46 9.10
C PRO A 163 15.18 -2.89 9.61
N ILE A 164 14.18 -3.12 10.47
CA ILE A 164 13.80 -4.42 11.03
C ILE A 164 12.68 -5.00 10.15
N ASN A 165 12.90 -5.02 8.84
CA ASN A 165 11.94 -5.44 7.82
C ASN A 165 12.69 -5.87 6.53
N ALA A 166 11.92 -6.28 5.51
CA ALA A 166 12.45 -6.74 4.23
C ALA A 166 13.30 -5.69 3.49
N TRP A 167 13.01 -4.39 3.65
CA TRP A 167 13.81 -3.32 3.04
C TRP A 167 15.19 -3.19 3.68
N GLY A 168 15.27 -3.32 5.02
CA GLY A 168 16.55 -3.35 5.72
C GLY A 168 17.44 -4.49 5.22
N ALA A 169 16.89 -5.71 5.15
CA ALA A 169 17.59 -6.88 4.62
C ALA A 169 18.04 -6.67 3.16
N TYR A 170 17.15 -6.15 2.30
CA TYR A 170 17.48 -5.86 0.91
C TYR A 170 18.65 -4.90 0.75
N ILE A 171 18.67 -3.79 1.51
CA ILE A 171 19.77 -2.82 1.46
C ILE A 171 21.08 -3.46 1.95
N VAL A 172 21.04 -4.26 3.02
CA VAL A 172 22.21 -5.00 3.51
C VAL A 172 22.77 -5.94 2.45
N THR A 173 21.90 -6.70 1.78
CA THR A 173 22.31 -7.61 0.69
C THR A 173 22.93 -6.85 -0.47
N LEU A 174 22.37 -5.69 -0.86
CA LEU A 174 22.94 -4.85 -1.90
C LEU A 174 24.32 -4.31 -1.50
N LEU A 175 24.46 -3.78 -0.28
CA LEU A 175 25.73 -3.28 0.22
C LEU A 175 26.79 -4.39 0.25
N ALA A 176 26.44 -5.58 0.72
CA ALA A 176 27.31 -6.75 0.70
C ALA A 176 27.73 -7.15 -0.72
N ALA A 177 26.79 -7.16 -1.67
CA ALA A 177 27.06 -7.46 -3.07
C ALA A 177 27.99 -6.43 -3.75
N GLN A 178 28.03 -5.20 -3.24
CA GLN A 178 28.94 -4.14 -3.69
C GLN A 178 30.28 -4.13 -2.93
N GLY A 179 30.54 -5.11 -2.04
CA GLY A 179 31.79 -5.22 -1.29
C GLY A 179 31.95 -4.19 -0.16
N VAL A 180 30.86 -3.56 0.27
CA VAL A 180 30.88 -2.61 1.39
C VAL A 180 31.21 -3.36 2.69
N GLN A 181 32.20 -2.88 3.42
CA GLN A 181 32.57 -3.43 4.73
C GLN A 181 31.51 -3.06 5.78
N GLU A 182 31.21 -4.02 6.67
CA GLU A 182 30.18 -3.88 7.71
C GLU A 182 28.82 -3.30 7.20
N PRO A 183 28.14 -3.94 6.22
CA PRO A 183 26.90 -3.44 5.62
C PRO A 183 25.83 -2.99 6.63
N ASN A 184 25.67 -3.73 7.72
CA ASN A 184 24.72 -3.43 8.79
C ASN A 184 25.05 -2.10 9.49
N ARG A 185 26.33 -1.85 9.77
CA ARG A 185 26.80 -0.63 10.42
C ARG A 185 26.62 0.57 9.48
N VAL A 186 26.92 0.38 8.20
CA VAL A 186 26.70 1.41 7.17
C VAL A 186 25.21 1.75 7.08
N LEU A 187 24.32 0.75 7.00
CA LEU A 187 22.88 0.98 6.99
C LEU A 187 22.41 1.77 8.22
N ILE A 188 22.82 1.39 9.43
CA ILE A 188 22.46 2.09 10.66
C ILE A 188 22.96 3.55 10.62
N SER A 189 24.19 3.79 10.16
CA SER A 189 24.72 5.14 10.02
C SER A 189 23.94 5.98 8.99
N ALA A 190 23.50 5.34 7.89
CA ALA A 190 22.74 5.97 6.83
C ALA A 190 21.33 6.40 7.28
N LEU A 191 20.77 5.79 8.33
CA LEU A 191 19.49 6.21 8.90
C LEU A 191 19.51 7.68 9.35
N SER A 192 20.63 8.13 9.92
CA SER A 192 20.77 9.51 10.44
C SER A 192 20.74 10.58 9.35
N VAL A 193 21.11 10.21 8.12
CA VAL A 193 21.14 11.09 6.94
C VAL A 193 19.96 10.84 6.00
N ASN A 194 18.99 10.02 6.39
CA ASN A 194 17.77 9.81 5.62
C ASN A 194 16.78 10.97 5.85
N PHE A 195 17.18 12.18 5.42
CA PHE A 195 16.47 13.42 5.67
C PHE A 195 15.04 13.39 5.13
N TYR A 196 14.81 12.76 3.98
CA TYR A 196 13.47 12.62 3.44
C TYR A 196 12.55 11.87 4.41
N ALA A 197 12.96 10.68 4.88
CA ALA A 197 12.12 9.89 5.75
C ALA A 197 11.91 10.57 7.11
N ILE A 198 12.96 11.18 7.68
CA ILE A 198 12.89 11.92 8.94
C ILE A 198 11.93 13.11 8.83
N LEU A 199 12.12 13.95 7.81
CA LEU A 199 11.30 15.15 7.61
C LEU A 199 9.86 14.80 7.27
N ALA A 200 9.61 13.75 6.48
CA ALA A 200 8.26 13.29 6.19
C ALA A 200 7.51 12.85 7.45
N ILE A 201 8.17 12.10 8.34
CA ILE A 201 7.58 11.68 9.62
C ILE A 201 7.35 12.88 10.54
N ILE A 202 8.32 13.79 10.69
CA ILE A 202 8.14 15.00 11.49
C ILE A 202 6.97 15.83 10.97
N LEU A 203 6.89 16.01 9.64
CA LEU A 203 5.86 16.80 9.00
C LEU A 203 4.47 16.16 9.16
N VAL A 204 4.33 14.85 8.98
CA VAL A 204 3.02 14.19 9.14
C VAL A 204 2.55 14.24 10.61
N PHE A 205 3.45 14.12 11.58
CA PHE A 205 3.13 14.34 12.99
C PHE A 205 2.72 15.78 13.26
N PHE A 206 3.44 16.75 12.70
CA PHE A 206 3.09 18.17 12.78
C PHE A 206 1.68 18.42 12.21
N VAL A 207 1.39 17.96 10.99
CA VAL A 207 0.08 18.04 10.35
C VAL A 207 -1.01 17.34 11.19
N GLY A 208 -0.69 16.18 11.77
CA GLY A 208 -1.59 15.44 12.65
C GLY A 208 -1.98 16.21 13.91
N VAL A 209 -1.05 16.99 14.47
CA VAL A 209 -1.27 17.82 15.66
C VAL A 209 -1.93 19.16 15.36
N THR A 210 -1.42 19.91 14.37
CA THR A 210 -1.77 21.31 14.13
C THR A 210 -2.91 21.51 13.14
N ASP A 211 -3.28 20.48 12.37
CA ASP A 211 -4.23 20.61 11.25
C ASP A 211 -3.73 21.54 10.15
N TRP A 212 -2.42 21.53 9.93
CA TRP A 212 -1.82 22.35 8.89
C TRP A 212 -2.25 21.89 7.50
N ASN A 213 -2.93 22.78 6.77
CA ASN A 213 -3.49 22.53 5.44
C ASN A 213 -2.98 23.58 4.47
N ILE A 214 -2.17 23.17 3.50
CA ILE A 214 -1.57 24.06 2.49
C ILE A 214 -2.11 23.70 1.11
N GLY A 215 -2.30 24.72 0.27
CA GLY A 215 -2.65 24.55 -1.14
C GLY A 215 -3.90 23.69 -1.34
N PRO A 216 -3.88 22.67 -2.22
CA PRO A 216 -5.03 21.82 -2.51
C PRO A 216 -5.63 21.12 -1.28
N MET A 217 -4.82 20.84 -0.25
CA MET A 217 -5.33 20.21 0.98
C MET A 217 -6.26 21.14 1.75
N ARG A 218 -6.04 22.46 1.70
CA ARG A 218 -6.93 23.45 2.33
C ARG A 218 -8.31 23.46 1.67
N GLU A 219 -8.34 23.33 0.35
CA GLU A 219 -9.58 23.25 -0.42
C GLU A 219 -10.33 21.94 -0.13
N ALA A 220 -9.62 20.82 -0.09
CA ALA A 220 -10.19 19.52 0.26
C ALA A 220 -10.83 19.53 1.67
N GLU A 221 -10.14 20.12 2.65
CA GLU A 221 -10.66 20.21 4.02
C GLU A 221 -11.82 21.21 4.14
N ARG A 222 -11.78 22.32 3.39
CA ARG A 222 -12.90 23.27 3.31
C ARG A 222 -14.14 22.60 2.73
N ARG A 223 -14.00 21.89 1.60
CA ARG A 223 -15.07 21.11 0.94
C ARG A 223 -15.75 20.16 1.92
N VAL A 224 -14.98 19.40 2.71
CA VAL A 224 -15.55 18.47 3.69
C VAL A 224 -16.25 19.20 4.84
N ARG A 225 -15.73 20.36 5.26
CA ARG A 225 -16.30 21.16 6.36
C ARG A 225 -17.59 21.87 5.96
N GLU A 226 -17.62 22.48 4.78
CA GLU A 226 -18.71 23.35 4.31
C GLU A 226 -19.77 22.55 3.55
N GLU A 227 -19.36 21.64 2.66
CA GLU A 227 -20.27 20.90 1.78
C GLU A 227 -20.57 19.49 2.29
N GLY A 228 -19.79 18.97 3.25
CA GLY A 228 -19.93 17.59 3.75
C GLY A 228 -19.51 16.50 2.75
N LYS A 229 -19.06 16.87 1.55
CA LYS A 229 -18.55 15.93 0.56
C LYS A 229 -17.20 15.39 1.01
N LEU A 230 -17.00 14.07 1.02
CA LEU A 230 -15.72 13.43 1.38
C LEU A 230 -14.76 13.28 0.19
N LEU A 231 -15.30 13.21 -1.03
CA LEU A 231 -14.55 13.15 -2.29
C LEU A 231 -14.79 14.40 -3.14
N ARG A 232 -13.77 14.82 -3.89
CA ARG A 232 -13.91 15.90 -4.87
C ARG A 232 -14.85 15.49 -6.00
N ASP A 233 -15.49 16.47 -6.62
CA ASP A 233 -16.32 16.21 -7.80
C ASP A 233 -15.45 15.64 -8.93
N GLY A 234 -15.93 14.57 -9.58
CA GLY A 234 -15.16 13.81 -10.57
C GLY A 234 -13.95 13.05 -9.99
N ALA A 235 -13.97 12.67 -8.71
CA ALA A 235 -13.03 11.71 -8.16
C ALA A 235 -13.38 10.29 -8.63
N GLU A 236 -12.36 9.52 -9.01
CA GLU A 236 -12.47 8.09 -9.31
C GLU A 236 -11.71 7.31 -8.22
N PRO A 237 -12.41 6.79 -7.20
CA PRO A 237 -11.76 6.05 -6.14
C PRO A 237 -11.20 4.72 -6.66
N MET A 238 -9.98 4.39 -6.25
CA MET A 238 -9.33 3.11 -6.60
C MET A 238 -10.04 1.87 -6.01
N MET A 239 -10.90 2.07 -5.03
CA MET A 239 -11.76 1.03 -4.46
C MET A 239 -13.21 1.37 -4.85
N SER A 240 -13.92 0.42 -5.45
CA SER A 240 -15.30 0.64 -5.88
C SER A 240 -16.18 1.13 -4.73
N SER A 241 -17.15 2.01 -5.04
CA SER A 241 -18.15 2.50 -4.08
C SER A 241 -18.90 1.35 -3.39
N ASP A 242 -19.16 0.29 -4.15
CA ASP A 242 -19.92 -0.90 -3.72
C ASP A 242 -19.20 -1.73 -2.65
N VAL A 243 -17.88 -1.59 -2.56
CA VAL A 243 -17.04 -2.18 -1.50
C VAL A 243 -16.69 -1.15 -0.43
N ALA A 244 -16.51 0.12 -0.80
CA ALA A 244 -16.15 1.17 0.14
C ALA A 244 -17.30 1.58 1.09
N MET A 245 -18.56 1.34 0.69
CA MET A 245 -19.76 1.68 1.46
C MET A 245 -20.74 0.50 1.53
N LEU A 246 -20.22 -0.71 1.76
CA LEU A 246 -21.08 -1.87 1.93
C LEU A 246 -21.83 -1.77 3.28
N ALA A 247 -23.15 -1.75 3.22
CA ALA A 247 -23.96 -1.77 4.43
C ALA A 247 -23.82 -3.11 5.16
N ALA A 248 -23.98 -3.07 6.48
CA ALA A 248 -24.11 -4.29 7.28
C ALA A 248 -25.37 -5.04 6.85
N LYS A 249 -25.32 -6.38 6.91
CA LYS A 249 -26.50 -7.22 6.67
C LYS A 249 -27.60 -6.88 7.68
N GLU A 250 -28.87 -6.88 7.25
CA GLU A 250 -29.98 -6.55 8.13
C GLU A 250 -30.10 -7.55 9.30
N GLY A 251 -30.45 -7.03 10.48
CA GLY A 251 -30.65 -7.84 11.69
C GLY A 251 -29.38 -8.34 12.37
N VAL A 252 -28.18 -8.01 11.88
CA VAL A 252 -26.92 -8.47 12.51
C VAL A 252 -26.51 -7.57 13.69
N PRO A 253 -25.94 -8.15 14.77
CA PRO A 253 -25.50 -7.36 15.90
C PRO A 253 -24.25 -6.53 15.55
N LEU A 254 -24.33 -5.21 15.78
CA LEU A 254 -23.23 -4.27 15.53
C LEU A 254 -22.15 -4.39 16.60
N ARG A 255 -21.18 -5.29 16.40
CA ARG A 255 -20.11 -5.60 17.37
C ARG A 255 -18.74 -5.26 16.80
N ALA A 256 -17.99 -4.35 17.44
CA ALA A 256 -16.62 -3.99 17.04
C ALA A 256 -15.68 -5.21 16.94
N VAL A 257 -15.91 -6.22 17.79
CA VAL A 257 -15.16 -7.48 17.81
C VAL A 257 -15.20 -8.21 16.46
N ASN A 258 -16.29 -8.07 15.69
CA ASN A 258 -16.43 -8.67 14.36
C ASN A 258 -15.50 -8.04 13.31
N MET A 259 -14.96 -6.84 13.57
CA MET A 259 -13.90 -6.22 12.77
C MET A 259 -12.52 -6.43 13.40
N LEU A 260 -12.41 -6.20 14.71
CA LEU A 260 -11.11 -6.18 15.40
C LEU A 260 -10.44 -7.56 15.45
N LEU A 261 -11.17 -8.65 15.73
CA LEU A 261 -10.54 -9.98 15.85
C LEU A 261 -9.93 -10.48 14.53
N PRO A 262 -10.63 -10.43 13.37
CA PRO A 262 -10.02 -10.80 12.09
C PRO A 262 -8.76 -9.98 11.76
N ILE A 263 -8.79 -8.67 12.03
CA ILE A 263 -7.65 -7.78 11.77
C ILE A 263 -6.49 -8.06 12.72
N VAL A 264 -6.77 -8.25 14.02
CA VAL A 264 -5.74 -8.61 15.01
C VAL A 264 -5.12 -9.94 14.64
N ALA A 265 -5.91 -10.97 14.31
CA ALA A 265 -5.41 -12.26 13.88
C ALA A 265 -4.51 -12.15 12.64
N MET A 266 -4.92 -11.34 11.66
CA MET A 266 -4.11 -11.04 10.49
C MET A 266 -2.77 -10.39 10.87
N VAL A 267 -2.80 -9.35 11.71
CA VAL A 267 -1.59 -8.64 12.16
C VAL A 267 -0.67 -9.54 13.00
N THR A 268 -1.20 -10.37 13.89
CA THR A 268 -0.42 -11.26 14.76
C THR A 268 0.16 -12.45 14.00
N THR A 269 -0.47 -12.87 12.91
CA THR A 269 0.04 -13.97 12.07
C THR A 269 1.32 -13.57 11.34
N VAL A 270 1.49 -12.30 10.96
CA VAL A 270 2.69 -11.83 10.24
C VAL A 270 3.99 -12.16 10.98
N PRO A 271 4.22 -11.75 12.24
CA PRO A 271 5.46 -12.08 12.94
C PRO A 271 5.64 -13.59 13.17
N ILE A 272 4.55 -14.36 13.32
CA ILE A 272 4.62 -15.82 13.47
C ILE A 272 5.13 -16.46 12.18
N VAL A 273 4.58 -16.08 11.03
CA VAL A 273 4.99 -16.65 9.75
C VAL A 273 6.39 -16.17 9.36
N LEU A 274 6.77 -14.93 9.69
CA LEU A 274 8.15 -14.47 9.53
C LEU A 274 9.13 -15.33 10.34
N TRP A 275 8.80 -15.66 11.59
CA TRP A 275 9.62 -16.53 12.43
C TRP A 275 9.74 -17.95 11.86
N ILE A 276 8.63 -18.52 11.36
CA ILE A 276 8.62 -19.87 10.75
C ILE A 276 9.42 -19.89 9.44
N THR A 277 9.20 -18.92 8.56
CA THR A 277 9.83 -18.88 7.22
C THR A 277 11.29 -18.43 7.26
N GLY A 278 11.72 -17.81 8.36
CA GLY A 278 13.09 -17.38 8.59
C GLY A 278 13.88 -18.32 9.50
N ASP A 279 13.45 -19.58 9.67
CA ASP A 279 14.12 -20.60 10.49
C ASP A 279 14.46 -20.14 11.92
N GLY A 280 13.57 -19.35 12.52
CA GLY A 280 13.74 -18.78 13.86
C GLY A 280 14.18 -17.30 13.88
N GLU A 281 14.59 -16.75 12.73
CA GLU A 281 14.98 -15.35 12.57
C GLU A 281 13.94 -14.56 11.76
N ILE A 282 13.14 -13.74 12.46
CA ILE A 282 12.05 -12.94 11.84
C ILE A 282 12.54 -12.08 10.66
N LEU A 283 13.77 -11.56 10.73
CA LEU A 283 14.35 -10.69 9.70
C LEU A 283 14.66 -11.42 8.39
N SER A 284 14.90 -12.73 8.47
CA SER A 284 15.20 -13.62 7.34
C SER A 284 13.92 -14.22 6.74
N GLY A 285 12.77 -13.99 7.39
CA GLY A 285 11.48 -14.50 6.96
C GLY A 285 10.92 -13.84 5.70
N SER A 286 10.07 -14.58 4.98
CA SER A 286 9.41 -14.08 3.78
C SER A 286 8.24 -13.15 4.13
N GLY A 287 8.44 -11.85 3.95
CA GLY A 287 7.37 -10.85 4.18
C GLY A 287 6.13 -11.08 3.32
N THR A 288 6.30 -11.49 2.06
CA THR A 288 5.17 -11.76 1.15
C THR A 288 4.37 -12.99 1.57
N ASP A 289 5.03 -14.04 2.09
CA ASP A 289 4.32 -15.21 2.66
C ASP A 289 3.61 -14.84 3.96
N ALA A 290 4.28 -14.07 4.82
CA ALA A 290 3.74 -13.67 6.12
C ALA A 290 2.46 -12.83 6.00
N VAL A 291 2.45 -11.87 5.08
CA VAL A 291 1.26 -11.06 4.82
C VAL A 291 0.14 -11.90 4.20
N LEU A 292 0.45 -12.74 3.21
CA LEU A 292 -0.56 -13.59 2.56
C LEU A 292 -1.24 -14.51 3.57
N TRP A 293 -0.46 -15.24 4.37
CA TRP A 293 -1.00 -16.09 5.42
C TRP A 293 -1.74 -15.28 6.49
N GLY A 294 -1.28 -14.08 6.82
CA GLY A 294 -2.01 -13.18 7.70
C GLY A 294 -3.42 -12.88 7.20
N VAL A 295 -3.56 -12.49 5.94
CA VAL A 295 -4.88 -12.18 5.37
C VAL A 295 -5.75 -13.44 5.30
N ILE A 296 -5.18 -14.60 4.91
CA ILE A 296 -5.90 -15.89 4.89
C ILE A 296 -6.42 -16.24 6.29
N VAL A 297 -5.57 -16.19 7.31
CA VAL A 297 -5.97 -16.48 8.71
C VAL A 297 -7.02 -15.48 9.18
N GLY A 298 -6.89 -14.20 8.84
CA GLY A 298 -7.90 -13.19 9.15
C GLY A 298 -9.27 -13.50 8.54
N ILE A 299 -9.30 -13.87 7.26
CA ILE A 299 -10.53 -14.27 6.55
C ILE A 299 -11.12 -15.55 7.16
N LEU A 300 -10.30 -16.58 7.41
CA LEU A 300 -10.75 -17.85 7.99
C LEU A 300 -11.31 -17.66 9.40
N LEU A 301 -10.63 -16.89 10.24
CA LEU A 301 -11.12 -16.57 11.59
C LEU A 301 -12.43 -15.78 11.52
N GLY A 302 -12.50 -14.77 10.65
CA GLY A 302 -13.74 -14.02 10.40
C GLY A 302 -14.87 -14.94 9.98
N ALA A 303 -14.65 -15.79 8.97
CA ALA A 303 -15.61 -16.77 8.48
C ALA A 303 -16.10 -17.71 9.59
N ALA A 304 -15.19 -18.27 10.38
CA ALA A 304 -15.53 -19.14 11.51
C ALA A 304 -16.36 -18.40 12.57
N MET A 305 -15.97 -17.18 12.93
CA MET A 305 -16.69 -16.34 13.89
C MET A 305 -18.10 -15.99 13.39
N TYR A 306 -18.24 -15.56 12.14
CA TYR A 306 -19.53 -15.15 11.59
C TYR A 306 -20.46 -16.35 11.42
N ARG A 307 -19.92 -17.52 11.12
CA ARG A 307 -20.67 -18.78 11.07
C ARG A 307 -21.13 -19.23 12.46
N ALA A 308 -20.26 -19.12 13.46
CA ALA A 308 -20.57 -19.47 14.85
C ALA A 308 -21.60 -18.51 15.47
N GLN A 309 -21.57 -17.22 15.08
CA GLN A 309 -22.54 -16.21 15.50
C GLN A 309 -23.86 -16.26 14.71
N GLY A 310 -23.98 -17.13 13.69
CA GLY A 310 -25.17 -17.19 12.83
C GLY A 310 -25.38 -15.97 11.94
N ILE A 311 -24.33 -15.16 11.70
CA ILE A 311 -24.40 -13.94 10.89
C ILE A 311 -24.39 -14.27 9.40
N MET A 312 -23.52 -15.21 9.00
CA MET A 312 -23.30 -15.58 7.60
C MET A 312 -23.22 -17.09 7.41
N THR A 313 -23.74 -17.55 6.28
CA THR A 313 -23.49 -18.88 5.71
C THR A 313 -22.14 -18.93 5.01
N LEU A 314 -21.62 -20.13 4.73
CA LEU A 314 -20.37 -20.28 3.96
C LEU A 314 -20.48 -19.66 2.55
N ARG A 315 -21.67 -19.75 1.93
CA ARG A 315 -21.94 -19.13 0.64
C ARG A 315 -21.82 -17.61 0.72
N GLU A 316 -22.44 -17.00 1.71
CA GLU A 316 -22.33 -15.55 1.91
C GLU A 316 -20.90 -15.11 2.20
N VAL A 317 -20.13 -15.89 2.98
CA VAL A 317 -18.71 -15.61 3.20
C VAL A 317 -17.94 -15.59 1.87
N THR A 318 -18.15 -16.58 1.01
CA THR A 318 -17.54 -16.62 -0.33
C THR A 318 -17.99 -15.44 -1.19
N ASP A 319 -19.29 -15.15 -1.24
CA ASP A 319 -19.85 -14.07 -2.06
C ASP A 319 -19.29 -12.71 -1.64
N TYR A 320 -19.24 -12.41 -0.34
CA TYR A 320 -18.64 -11.17 0.17
C TYR A 320 -17.14 -11.12 -0.08
N THR A 321 -16.43 -12.24 0.05
CA THR A 321 -14.98 -12.30 -0.23
C THR A 321 -14.69 -11.98 -1.69
N ILE A 322 -15.43 -12.60 -2.63
CA ILE A 322 -15.31 -12.35 -4.07
C ILE A 322 -15.66 -10.89 -4.40
N LYS A 323 -16.75 -10.36 -3.84
CA LYS A 323 -17.13 -8.95 -4.02
C LYS A 323 -16.01 -8.01 -3.57
N GLY A 324 -15.34 -8.35 -2.48
CA GLY A 324 -14.19 -7.60 -1.99
C GLY A 324 -13.01 -7.62 -2.95
N ILE A 325 -12.65 -8.79 -3.45
CA ILE A 325 -11.59 -8.99 -4.46
C ILE A 325 -11.89 -8.16 -5.72
N GLN A 326 -13.13 -8.21 -6.22
CA GLN A 326 -13.57 -7.41 -7.37
C GLN A 326 -13.38 -5.91 -7.12
N GLY A 327 -13.74 -5.43 -5.92
CA GLY A 327 -13.60 -4.01 -5.58
C GLY A 327 -12.16 -3.51 -5.44
N LEU A 328 -11.17 -4.40 -5.26
CA LEU A 328 -9.75 -4.06 -5.24
C LEU A 328 -8.99 -4.42 -6.52
N THR A 329 -9.68 -4.98 -7.52
CA THR A 329 -9.08 -5.29 -8.82
C THR A 329 -8.35 -4.09 -9.46
N PRO A 330 -8.87 -2.85 -9.43
CA PRO A 330 -8.16 -1.69 -9.98
C PRO A 330 -6.79 -1.46 -9.32
N VAL A 331 -6.70 -1.61 -7.98
CA VAL A 331 -5.44 -1.48 -7.23
C VAL A 331 -4.45 -2.59 -7.62
N VAL A 332 -4.94 -3.82 -7.74
CA VAL A 332 -4.11 -4.98 -8.11
C VAL A 332 -3.55 -4.83 -9.54
N ILE A 333 -4.33 -4.29 -10.47
CA ILE A 333 -3.86 -4.02 -11.85
C ILE A 333 -2.76 -2.96 -11.84
N VAL A 334 -2.91 -1.86 -11.10
CA VAL A 334 -1.86 -0.84 -10.98
C VAL A 334 -0.58 -1.46 -10.39
N LEU A 335 -0.71 -2.30 -9.36
CA LEU A 335 0.43 -2.97 -8.74
C LEU A 335 1.13 -3.95 -9.71
N ALA A 336 0.36 -4.72 -10.49
CA ALA A 336 0.90 -5.60 -11.51
C ALA A 336 1.69 -4.84 -12.59
N LEU A 337 1.15 -3.71 -13.06
CA LEU A 337 1.84 -2.82 -14.00
C LEU A 337 3.10 -2.21 -13.37
N ALA A 338 3.07 -1.85 -12.07
CA ALA A 338 4.24 -1.33 -11.36
C ALA A 338 5.38 -2.38 -11.28
N PHE A 339 5.07 -3.66 -11.10
CA PHE A 339 6.08 -4.72 -11.16
C PHE A 339 6.67 -4.88 -12.57
N ALA A 340 5.85 -4.77 -13.61
CA ALA A 340 6.34 -4.79 -14.99
C ALA A 340 7.24 -3.58 -15.31
N ILE A 341 6.93 -2.41 -14.75
CA ILE A 341 7.78 -1.21 -14.80
C ILE A 341 9.13 -1.49 -14.15
N ALA A 342 9.17 -2.11 -12.97
CA ALA A 342 10.42 -2.45 -12.29
C ALA A 342 11.30 -3.37 -13.14
N GLY A 343 10.73 -4.42 -13.74
CA GLY A 343 11.45 -5.30 -14.67
C GLY A 343 11.97 -4.56 -15.91
N THR A 344 11.15 -3.67 -16.47
CA THR A 344 11.53 -2.84 -17.64
C THR A 344 12.66 -1.85 -17.29
N GLN A 345 12.60 -1.21 -16.12
CA GLN A 345 13.66 -0.30 -15.64
C GLN A 345 14.98 -1.03 -15.42
N GLN A 346 14.92 -2.26 -14.88
CA GLN A 346 16.10 -3.09 -14.71
C GLN A 346 16.73 -3.44 -16.06
N ALA A 347 15.93 -3.80 -17.05
CA ALA A 347 16.40 -4.09 -18.41
C ALA A 347 16.99 -2.85 -19.11
N LEU A 348 16.37 -1.67 -18.94
CA LEU A 348 16.87 -0.40 -19.47
C LEU A 348 18.18 0.08 -18.81
N GLY A 349 18.51 -0.45 -17.62
CA GLY A 349 19.65 0.01 -16.84
C GLY A 349 19.47 1.43 -16.28
N THR A 350 18.22 1.90 -16.10
CA THR A 350 17.92 3.29 -15.69
C THR A 350 18.62 3.66 -14.38
N GLY A 351 18.61 2.76 -13.39
CA GLY A 351 19.28 2.98 -12.10
C GLY A 351 20.80 3.12 -12.23
N VAL A 352 21.43 2.29 -13.08
CA VAL A 352 22.89 2.34 -13.33
C VAL A 352 23.26 3.65 -14.01
N TRP A 353 22.48 4.08 -15.00
CA TRP A 353 22.72 5.35 -15.68
C TRP A 353 22.59 6.55 -14.73
N LEU A 354 21.53 6.58 -13.90
CA LEU A 354 21.36 7.63 -12.90
C LEU A 354 22.51 7.66 -11.89
N ALA A 355 23.01 6.50 -11.44
CA ALA A 355 24.15 6.43 -10.55
C ALA A 355 25.44 6.99 -11.20
N GLN A 356 25.69 6.70 -12.48
CA GLN A 356 26.83 7.25 -13.22
C GLN A 356 26.74 8.77 -13.36
N VAL A 357 25.55 9.29 -13.67
CA VAL A 357 25.31 10.75 -13.77
C VAL A 357 25.48 11.42 -12.41
N ALA A 358 24.98 10.81 -11.33
CA ALA A 358 25.17 11.34 -9.98
C ALA A 358 26.67 11.35 -9.61
N GLN A 359 27.39 10.25 -9.82
CA GLN A 359 28.83 10.16 -9.53
C GLN A 359 29.67 11.21 -10.28
N ALA A 360 29.30 11.52 -11.53
CA ALA A 360 29.99 12.55 -12.31
C ALA A 360 29.77 13.98 -11.77
N ASN A 361 28.68 14.22 -11.03
CA ASN A 361 28.28 15.56 -10.56
C ASN A 361 28.41 15.76 -9.05
N VAL A 362 28.59 14.69 -8.27
CA VAL A 362 28.88 14.77 -6.84
C VAL A 362 30.39 14.97 -6.69
N ASN A 363 30.80 16.19 -6.32
CA ASN A 363 32.18 16.49 -5.92
C ASN A 363 32.51 15.66 -4.66
N PRO A 364 33.66 14.98 -4.58
CA PRO A 364 34.01 14.09 -3.48
C PRO A 364 34.06 14.76 -2.10
#